data_AF-A0A942GFH9-F1
#
_entry.id   AF-A0A942GFH9-F1
#
_cell.length_a   1.000
_cell.length_b   1.000
_cell.length_c   1.000
_cell.angle_alpha   90.00
_cell.angle_beta   90.00
_cell.angle_gamma   90.00
#
_symmetry.space_group_name_H-M   'P 1'
#
loop_
_entity.id
_entity.type
_entity.pdbx_description
1 polymer ?
#
loop_
_entity_poly.entity_id
_entity_poly.type
_entity_poly.pdbx_seq_one_letter_code
_entity_poly.pdbx_strand_id
1 'polypeptide(L)'
;MRPTHIMIEIRITVEAALALLLERMKFELKFRQKAGIIPTSYRLDDLSYNELMKICEAAIFDTIFLLPTDLVIQETNLTHIIAETVKALTRIYKKEEFLLFSSKKARQLIQPIVEYLSNIPEEKEFRNN
;
A
#
# COMPACT_ATOMS: atom_id res chain seq x y z
N MET A 1 -3.03 26.76 -25.07
CA MET A 1 -3.12 25.30 -24.95
C MET A 1 -2.74 24.94 -23.52
N ARG A 2 -3.61 24.27 -22.75
CA ARG A 2 -3.22 23.71 -21.44
C ARG A 2 -2.45 22.42 -21.73
N PRO A 3 -1.30 22.15 -21.08
CA PRO A 3 -0.64 20.86 -21.23
C PRO A 3 -1.60 19.77 -20.75
N THR A 4 -1.85 18.78 -21.59
CA THR A 4 -2.50 17.53 -21.21
C THR A 4 -1.56 16.84 -20.20
N HIS A 5 -1.91 16.90 -18.91
CA HIS A 5 -1.24 16.07 -17.90
C HIS A 5 -1.48 14.60 -18.27
N ILE A 6 -0.43 13.91 -18.71
CA ILE A 6 -0.49 12.48 -18.98
C ILE A 6 -0.40 11.77 -17.64
N MET A 7 -1.54 11.27 -17.15
CA MET A 7 -1.57 10.37 -16.00
C MET A 7 -0.89 9.06 -16.40
N ILE A 8 0.12 8.61 -15.64
CA ILE A 8 0.72 7.30 -15.88
C ILE A 8 -0.22 6.24 -15.30
N GLU A 9 -0.68 5.33 -16.15
CA GLU A 9 -1.58 4.25 -15.77
C GLU A 9 -0.78 3.00 -15.39
N ILE A 10 -0.85 2.61 -14.12
CA ILE A 10 -0.33 1.32 -13.66
C ILE A 10 -1.32 0.25 -14.12
N ARG A 11 -0.86 -0.61 -15.02
CA ARG A 11 -1.63 -1.72 -15.59
C ARG A 11 -1.51 -2.97 -14.73
N ILE A 12 -2.16 -2.95 -13.58
CA ILE A 12 -2.30 -4.11 -12.69
C ILE A 12 -3.78 -4.35 -12.40
N THR A 13 -4.21 -5.61 -12.36
CA THR A 13 -5.57 -5.95 -11.96
C THR A 13 -5.73 -5.84 -10.45
N VAL A 14 -6.94 -5.56 -9.97
CA VAL A 14 -7.23 -5.52 -8.53
C VAL A 14 -6.94 -6.88 -7.89
N GLU A 15 -7.17 -7.99 -8.60
CA GLU A 15 -6.88 -9.34 -8.14
C GLU A 15 -5.39 -9.58 -7.92
N ALA A 16 -4.53 -9.09 -8.83
CA ALA A 16 -3.08 -9.21 -8.69
C ALA A 16 -2.56 -8.33 -7.55
N ALA A 17 -3.06 -7.11 -7.44
CA ALA A 17 -2.75 -6.22 -6.31
C ALA A 17 -3.20 -6.82 -4.97
N LEU A 18 -4.36 -7.47 -4.93
CA LEU A 18 -4.89 -8.16 -3.77
C LEU A 18 -4.02 -9.35 -3.36
N ALA A 19 -3.59 -10.16 -4.31
CA ALA A 19 -2.69 -11.28 -4.03
C ALA A 19 -1.38 -10.79 -3.38
N LEU A 20 -0.79 -9.71 -3.91
CA LEU A 20 0.41 -9.09 -3.36
C LEU A 20 0.16 -8.54 -1.95
N LEU A 21 -0.95 -7.81 -1.75
CA LEU A 21 -1.31 -7.27 -0.44
C LEU A 21 -1.47 -8.39 0.61
N LEU A 22 -2.15 -9.48 0.27
CA LEU A 22 -2.33 -10.62 1.17
C LEU A 22 -1.02 -11.29 1.55
N GLU A 23 -0.08 -11.41 0.61
CA GLU A 23 1.25 -11.93 0.90
C GLU A 23 1.99 -11.03 1.89
N ARG A 24 1.94 -9.71 1.68
CA ARG A 24 2.57 -8.71 2.54
C ARG A 24 1.92 -8.67 3.93
N MET A 25 0.60 -8.78 4.02
CA MET A 25 -0.12 -8.89 5.30
C MET A 25 0.28 -10.15 6.08
N LYS A 26 0.48 -11.29 5.40
CA LYS A 26 0.97 -12.52 6.05
C LYS A 26 2.40 -12.36 6.55
N PHE A 27 3.25 -11.67 5.81
CA PHE A 27 4.61 -11.37 6.24
C PHE A 27 4.60 -10.49 7.50
N GLU A 28 3.86 -9.39 7.47
CA GLU A 28 3.71 -8.48 8.61
C GLU A 28 3.15 -9.17 9.86
N LEU A 29 2.14 -10.03 9.72
CA LEU A 29 1.65 -10.84 10.84
C LEU A 29 2.77 -11.66 11.50
N LYS A 30 3.62 -12.30 10.69
CA LYS A 30 4.78 -13.06 11.21
C LYS A 30 5.77 -12.16 11.94
N PHE A 31 6.01 -10.94 11.49
CA PHE A 31 6.88 -9.99 12.21
C PHE A 31 6.28 -9.61 13.56
N ARG A 32 5.00 -9.24 13.60
CA ARG A 32 4.32 -8.89 14.85
C ARG A 32 4.26 -10.06 15.83
N GLN A 33 4.10 -11.28 15.33
CA GLN A 33 4.16 -12.49 16.15
C GLN A 33 5.55 -12.73 16.72
N LYS A 34 6.60 -12.58 15.92
CA LYS A 34 8.00 -12.67 16.41
C LYS A 34 8.33 -11.60 17.44
N ALA A 35 7.74 -10.41 17.32
CA ALA A 35 7.89 -9.31 18.26
C ALA A 35 7.02 -9.47 19.53
N GLY A 36 6.19 -10.51 19.63
CA GLY A 36 5.29 -10.72 20.77
C GLY A 36 4.09 -9.77 20.83
N ILE A 37 3.83 -9.01 19.76
CA ILE A 37 2.71 -8.05 19.68
C ILE A 37 1.39 -8.77 19.44
N ILE A 38 1.42 -9.85 18.66
CA ILE A 38 0.26 -10.70 18.36
C ILE A 38 0.61 -12.15 18.74
N PRO A 39 -0.28 -12.91 19.39
CA PRO A 39 -0.03 -14.31 19.70
C PRO A 39 0.22 -15.15 18.43
N THR A 40 1.14 -16.11 18.50
CA THR A 40 1.49 -17.01 17.38
C THR A 40 0.34 -17.94 16.96
N SER A 41 -0.65 -18.15 17.83
CA SER A 41 -1.85 -18.94 17.53
C SER A 41 -2.86 -18.22 16.64
N TYR A 42 -2.77 -16.89 16.52
CA TYR A 42 -3.74 -16.09 15.77
C TYR A 42 -3.39 -16.08 14.27
N ARG A 43 -4.42 -16.20 13.45
CA ARG A 43 -4.40 -15.98 12.00
C ARG A 43 -4.96 -14.59 11.70
N LEU A 44 -4.78 -14.12 10.46
CA LEU A 44 -5.36 -12.83 10.03
C LEU A 44 -6.88 -12.79 10.21
N ASP A 45 -7.57 -13.93 9.99
CA ASP A 45 -9.03 -14.04 10.12
C ASP A 45 -9.52 -13.91 11.58
N ASP A 46 -8.63 -14.17 12.56
CA ASP A 46 -8.94 -14.11 13.99
C ASP A 46 -8.85 -12.67 14.54
N LEU A 47 -8.28 -11.74 13.78
CA LEU A 47 -8.03 -10.37 14.22
C LEU A 47 -9.29 -9.51 14.13
N SER A 48 -9.38 -8.54 15.05
CA SER A 48 -10.36 -7.46 14.92
C SER A 48 -10.08 -6.62 13.67
N TYR A 49 -11.10 -5.93 13.16
CA TYR A 49 -10.93 -5.03 12.02
C TYR A 49 -9.78 -4.01 12.26
N ASN A 50 -9.70 -3.44 13.47
CA ASN A 50 -8.68 -2.44 13.81
C ASN A 50 -7.25 -3.02 13.76
N GLU A 51 -7.05 -4.25 14.24
CA GLU A 51 -5.75 -4.92 14.18
C GLU A 51 -5.38 -5.30 12.75
N LEU A 52 -6.35 -5.83 12.02
CA LEU A 52 -6.18 -6.23 10.63
C LEU A 52 -5.90 -5.03 9.73
N MET A 53 -6.55 -3.89 9.98
CA MET A 53 -6.29 -2.63 9.28
C MET A 53 -4.87 -2.13 9.54
N LYS A 54 -4.37 -2.20 10.78
CA LYS A 54 -2.97 -1.83 11.08
C LYS A 54 -1.96 -2.73 10.35
N ILE A 55 -2.27 -4.00 10.14
CA ILE A 55 -1.44 -4.91 9.34
C ILE A 55 -1.55 -4.55 7.85
N CYS A 56 -2.76 -4.25 7.38
CA CYS A 56 -3.03 -3.82 6.01
C CYS A 56 -2.25 -2.54 5.65
N GLU A 57 -2.28 -1.52 6.51
CA GLU A 57 -1.55 -0.25 6.30
C GLU A 57 -0.04 -0.46 6.23
N ALA A 58 0.52 -1.28 7.13
CA ALA A 58 1.94 -1.64 7.08
C ALA A 58 2.29 -2.42 5.81
N ALA A 59 1.43 -3.36 5.39
CA ALA A 59 1.62 -4.10 4.15
C ALA A 59 1.52 -3.21 2.91
N ILE A 60 0.63 -2.21 2.90
CA ILE A 60 0.55 -1.20 1.82
C ILE A 60 1.83 -0.38 1.76
N PHE A 61 2.31 0.09 2.92
CA PHE A 61 3.57 0.83 3.02
C PHE A 61 4.72 0.02 2.41
N ASP A 62 4.93 -1.21 2.87
CA ASP A 62 5.97 -2.10 2.33
C ASP A 62 5.82 -2.31 0.83
N THR A 63 4.58 -2.46 0.33
CA THR A 63 4.31 -2.65 -1.09
C THR A 63 4.70 -1.43 -1.92
N ILE A 64 4.40 -0.23 -1.44
CA ILE A 64 4.72 1.02 -2.15
C ILE A 64 6.23 1.23 -2.23
N PHE A 65 6.98 0.91 -1.18
CA PHE A 65 8.44 1.00 -1.18
C PHE A 65 9.11 0.05 -2.18
N LEU A 66 8.40 -0.95 -2.70
CA LEU A 66 8.89 -1.84 -3.75
C LEU A 66 8.59 -1.34 -5.16
N LEU A 67 7.79 -0.27 -5.30
CA LEU A 67 7.48 0.31 -6.59
C LEU A 67 8.61 1.23 -7.05
N PRO A 68 8.83 1.36 -8.38
CA PRO A 68 9.66 2.43 -8.92
C PRO A 68 9.21 3.79 -8.41
N THR A 69 10.16 4.60 -7.91
CA THR A 69 9.91 5.91 -7.32
C THR A 69 9.04 6.81 -8.19
N ASP A 70 9.26 6.81 -9.51
CA ASP A 70 8.47 7.59 -10.46
C ASP A 70 6.98 7.21 -10.46
N LEU A 71 6.62 5.93 -10.24
CA LEU A 71 5.22 5.50 -10.16
C LEU A 71 4.54 5.97 -8.87
N VAL A 72 5.33 6.25 -7.83
CA VAL A 72 4.84 6.71 -6.53
C VAL A 72 4.69 8.22 -6.51
N ILE A 73 5.67 8.96 -7.05
CA ILE A 73 5.69 10.43 -7.03
C ILE A 73 4.75 11.04 -8.08
N GLN A 74 4.66 10.44 -9.27
CA GLN A 74 3.87 11.01 -10.35
C GLN A 74 2.36 10.79 -10.14
N GLU A 75 1.55 11.58 -10.85
CA GLU A 75 0.10 11.39 -10.85
C GLU A 75 -0.25 10.09 -11.58
N THR A 76 -0.62 9.07 -10.80
CA THR A 76 -1.02 7.74 -11.27
C THR A 76 -2.36 7.30 -10.70
N ASN A 77 -2.88 6.18 -11.20
CA ASN A 77 -4.04 5.49 -10.64
C ASN A 77 -3.75 4.69 -9.35
N LEU A 78 -2.54 4.80 -8.76
CA LEU A 78 -2.11 4.01 -7.59
C LEU A 78 -3.08 4.13 -6.40
N THR A 79 -3.53 5.35 -6.06
CA THR A 79 -4.48 5.57 -4.95
C THR A 79 -5.80 4.85 -5.16
N HIS A 80 -6.26 4.75 -6.41
CA HIS A 80 -7.48 4.03 -6.76
C HIS A 80 -7.25 2.51 -6.65
N ILE A 81 -6.14 2.00 -7.19
CA ILE A 81 -5.77 0.58 -7.08
C ILE A 81 -5.72 0.16 -5.61
N ILE A 82 -5.04 0.93 -4.75
CA ILE A 82 -4.96 0.65 -3.31
C ILE A 82 -6.37 0.62 -2.71
N ALA A 83 -7.21 1.62 -3.01
CA ALA A 83 -8.55 1.68 -2.44
C ALA A 83 -9.41 0.47 -2.82
N GLU A 84 -9.43 0.09 -4.10
CA GLU A 84 -10.20 -1.08 -4.56
C GLU A 84 -9.61 -2.40 -4.02
N THR A 85 -8.30 -2.48 -3.89
CA THR A 85 -7.62 -3.64 -3.30
C THR A 85 -8.00 -3.82 -1.83
N VAL A 86 -8.00 -2.74 -1.04
CA VAL A 86 -8.40 -2.78 0.37
C VAL A 86 -9.87 -3.16 0.51
N LYS A 87 -10.77 -2.60 -0.32
CA LYS A 87 -12.18 -3.00 -0.30
C LYS A 87 -12.38 -4.48 -0.63
N ALA A 88 -11.56 -5.05 -1.52
CA ALA A 88 -11.65 -6.46 -1.87
C ALA A 88 -11.36 -7.39 -0.68
N LEU A 89 -10.67 -6.92 0.36
CA LEU A 89 -10.45 -7.68 1.60
C LEU A 89 -11.75 -8.03 2.33
N THR A 90 -12.84 -7.27 2.14
CA THR A 90 -14.17 -7.63 2.67
C THR A 90 -14.59 -9.03 2.25
N ARG A 91 -14.27 -9.44 1.00
CA ARG A 91 -14.64 -10.76 0.49
C ARG A 91 -13.89 -11.89 1.20
N ILE A 92 -12.71 -11.61 1.72
CA ILE A 92 -11.81 -12.56 2.37
C ILE A 92 -12.10 -12.64 3.86
N TYR A 93 -12.00 -11.51 4.56
CA TYR A 93 -12.09 -11.46 6.02
C TYR A 93 -13.50 -11.23 6.56
N LYS A 94 -14.48 -11.02 5.67
CA LYS A 94 -15.90 -10.76 6.01
C LYS A 94 -16.08 -9.59 7.00
N LYS A 95 -15.24 -8.57 6.88
CA LYS A 95 -15.33 -7.28 7.60
C LYS A 95 -15.83 -6.20 6.64
N GLU A 96 -17.04 -5.70 6.87
CA GLU A 96 -17.68 -4.71 5.98
C GLU A 96 -17.02 -3.33 6.09
N GLU A 97 -16.32 -3.05 7.19
CA GLU A 97 -15.64 -1.79 7.45
C GLU A 97 -14.58 -1.46 6.38
N PHE A 98 -14.01 -2.48 5.72
CA PHE A 98 -13.09 -2.30 4.57
C PHE A 98 -13.76 -1.62 3.37
N LEU A 99 -15.07 -1.75 3.18
CA LEU A 99 -15.81 -1.08 2.09
C LEU A 99 -15.76 0.44 2.22
N LEU A 100 -15.57 0.94 3.45
CA LEU A 100 -15.47 2.37 3.76
C LEU A 100 -14.07 2.94 3.50
N PHE A 101 -13.13 2.14 2.99
CA PHE A 101 -11.82 2.61 2.59
C PHE A 101 -11.91 3.33 1.23
N SER A 102 -11.44 4.57 1.16
CA SER A 102 -11.62 5.43 -0.01
C SER A 102 -10.28 5.83 -0.62
N SER A 103 -10.29 6.29 -1.88
CA SER A 103 -9.08 6.84 -2.52
C SER A 103 -8.50 8.04 -1.75
N LYS A 104 -9.34 8.78 -1.00
CA LYS A 104 -8.88 9.84 -0.10
C LYS A 104 -8.05 9.28 1.06
N LYS A 105 -8.52 8.19 1.69
CA LYS A 105 -7.76 7.49 2.75
C LYS A 105 -6.48 6.88 2.18
N ALA A 106 -6.55 6.26 1.01
CA ALA A 106 -5.36 5.76 0.31
C ALA A 106 -4.34 6.88 0.07
N ARG A 107 -4.78 8.03 -0.45
CA ARG A 107 -3.91 9.21 -0.64
C ARG A 107 -3.26 9.65 0.66
N GLN A 108 -4.04 9.78 1.75
CA GLN A 108 -3.51 10.17 3.06
C GLN A 108 -2.46 9.20 3.58
N LEU A 109 -2.63 7.90 3.35
CA LEU A 109 -1.68 6.87 3.74
C LEU A 109 -0.36 6.97 2.97
N ILE A 110 -0.42 7.25 1.66
CA ILE A 110 0.78 7.29 0.80
C ILE A 110 1.47 8.65 0.77
N GLN A 111 0.77 9.72 1.11
CA GLN A 111 1.27 11.09 0.99
C GLN A 111 2.63 11.31 1.69
N PRO A 112 2.87 10.81 2.91
CA PRO A 112 4.18 10.95 3.55
C PRO A 112 5.31 10.27 2.77
N ILE A 113 5.01 9.17 2.08
CA ILE A 113 5.98 8.45 1.24
C ILE A 113 6.30 9.28 0.00
N VAL A 114 5.27 9.84 -0.65
CA VAL A 114 5.43 10.74 -1.81
C VAL A 114 6.31 11.92 -1.45
N GLU A 115 6.02 12.58 -0.31
CA GLU A 115 6.79 13.71 0.19
C GLU A 115 8.24 13.32 0.50
N TYR A 116 8.46 12.16 1.15
CA TYR A 116 9.79 11.66 1.42
C TYR A 116 10.58 11.42 0.13
N LEU A 117 10.02 10.67 -0.81
CA LEU A 117 10.68 10.31 -2.06
C LEU A 117 10.92 11.52 -2.98
N SER A 118 10.02 12.51 -2.97
CA SER A 118 10.18 13.75 -3.77
C SER A 118 11.31 14.65 -3.27
N ASN A 119 11.70 14.49 -2.00
CA ASN A 119 12.75 15.29 -1.37
C ASN A 119 14.12 14.58 -1.37
N ILE A 120 14.22 13.37 -1.92
CA ILE A 120 15.51 12.71 -2.10
C ILE A 120 16.25 13.50 -3.19
N PRO A 121 17.41 14.13 -2.89
CA PRO A 121 18.19 14.81 -3.90
C PRO A 121 18.51 13.83 -5.02
N GLU A 122 18.23 14.20 -6.27
CA GLU A 122 18.78 13.47 -7.41
C GLU A 122 20.30 13.35 -7.18
N GLU A 123 20.83 12.13 -7.09
CA GLU A 123 22.27 11.88 -7.08
C GLU A 123 22.86 12.44 -8.40
N LYS A 124 23.15 13.74 -8.42
CA LYS A 124 23.80 14.45 -9.52
C LYS A 124 25.33 14.41 -9.43
N GLU A 125 25.92 13.60 -8.55
CA GLU A 125 27.37 13.61 -8.28
C GLU A 125 28.07 12.24 -8.36
N PHE A 126 27.73 11.38 -9.33
CA PHE A 126 28.57 10.22 -9.67
C PHE A 126 28.92 10.15 -11.16
N ARG A 127 29.29 11.30 -11.76
CA ARG A 127 29.87 11.37 -13.11
C ARG A 127 31.14 12.20 -13.24
N ASN A 128 31.84 12.45 -12.14
CA ASN A 128 33.20 13.00 -12.17
C ASN A 128 34.11 12.16 -11.26
N ASN A 129 34.61 11.04 -11.78
CA ASN A 129 35.89 10.43 -11.40
C ASN A 129 36.36 9.50 -12.53
#